data_AF-A0A1Y5IR52-F1
#
_entry.id   AF-A0A1Y5IR52-F1
#
_cell.length_a   1.000
_cell.length_b   1.000
_cell.length_c   1.000
_cell.angle_alpha   90.00
_cell.angle_beta   90.00
_cell.angle_gamma   90.00
#
_symmetry.space_group_name_H-M   'P 1'
#
loop_
_entity.id
_entity.type
_entity.pdbx_description
1 polymer ?
#
loop_
_entity_poly.entity_id
_entity_poly.type
_entity_poly.pdbx_seq_one_letter_code
_entity_poly.pdbx_strand_id
1 'polypeptide(L)'
;MRAREGVVSALAACVLTTTHVAPARAFSGEIALDRVTYEEVTCPVNQYVPNARTKCVMFTARAKNETKGGRMIESANVFGFIEDADRESAATVNPDGSSRTVLSAIDAPIPRGESEVKFVVTVFPEALAKGPLTLKGFKAVGSVADIDKRFKPFDACEVDPDSCL
;
A
#
# COMPACT_ATOMS: atom_id res chain seq x y z
N MET A 1 -54.07 13.86 61.65
CA MET A 1 -52.73 14.12 62.22
C MET A 1 -51.71 13.42 61.34
N ARG A 2 -50.67 14.15 60.85
CA ARG A 2 -49.27 13.80 60.49
C ARG A 2 -48.97 12.38 59.93
N ALA A 3 -48.12 12.13 58.94
CA ALA A 3 -47.25 12.85 57.99
C ALA A 3 -46.73 11.80 56.98
N ARG A 4 -46.86 11.99 55.67
CA ARG A 4 -45.79 12.12 54.64
C ARG A 4 -44.43 11.46 54.92
N GLU A 5 -44.09 10.44 54.12
CA GLU A 5 -42.77 10.15 53.50
C GLU A 5 -43.08 9.34 52.22
N GLY A 6 -42.61 9.58 50.99
CA GLY A 6 -41.52 10.40 50.49
C GLY A 6 -40.74 9.61 49.43
N VAL A 7 -41.38 9.16 48.34
CA VAL A 7 -40.68 8.47 47.23
C VAL A 7 -39.97 9.51 46.37
N VAL A 8 -38.64 9.57 46.43
CA VAL A 8 -37.83 10.37 45.51
C VAL A 8 -37.27 9.43 44.45
N SER A 9 -37.91 9.44 43.28
CA SER A 9 -37.42 8.75 42.07
C SER A 9 -36.47 9.70 41.34
N ALA A 10 -35.17 9.38 41.33
CA ALA A 10 -34.17 10.13 40.59
C ALA A 10 -34.14 9.65 39.13
N LEU A 11 -34.70 10.45 38.22
CA LEU A 11 -34.54 10.29 36.78
C LEU A 11 -33.13 10.76 36.38
N ALA A 12 -32.22 9.81 36.20
CA ALA A 12 -30.92 10.06 35.58
C ALA A 12 -31.12 10.28 34.07
N ALA A 13 -30.94 11.52 33.61
CA ALA A 13 -30.92 11.85 32.19
C ALA A 13 -29.55 11.44 31.60
N CYS A 14 -29.51 10.32 30.87
CA CYS A 14 -28.38 9.97 30.02
C CYS A 14 -28.31 10.94 28.84
N VAL A 15 -27.36 11.87 28.90
CA VAL A 15 -26.97 12.70 27.74
C VAL A 15 -26.23 11.79 26.76
N LEU A 16 -26.92 11.36 25.68
CA LEU A 16 -26.28 10.70 24.55
C LEU A 16 -25.47 11.75 23.78
N THR A 17 -24.16 11.81 24.03
CA THR A 17 -23.22 12.48 23.13
C THR A 17 -23.18 11.71 21.81
N THR A 18 -23.81 12.25 20.76
CA THR A 18 -23.70 11.73 19.40
C THR A 18 -22.31 12.02 18.86
N THR A 19 -21.38 11.09 19.08
CA THR A 19 -20.09 11.07 18.40
C THR A 19 -20.33 10.97 16.90
N HIS A 20 -20.16 12.09 16.19
CA HIS A 20 -20.16 12.10 14.73
C HIS A 20 -18.84 11.47 14.28
N VAL A 21 -18.83 10.14 14.17
CA VAL A 21 -17.75 9.43 13.49
C VAL A 21 -17.91 9.74 12.01
N ALA A 22 -16.99 10.54 11.46
CA ALA A 22 -16.93 10.74 10.02
C ALA A 22 -16.83 9.36 9.34
N PRO A 23 -17.65 9.07 8.31
CA PRO A 23 -17.59 7.78 7.65
C PRO A 23 -16.17 7.55 7.13
N ALA A 24 -15.56 6.43 7.53
CA ALA A 24 -14.31 5.98 6.94
C ALA A 24 -14.53 5.91 5.42
N ARG A 25 -13.77 6.69 4.65
CA ARG A 25 -13.80 6.60 3.19
C ARG A 25 -13.25 5.22 2.83
N ALA A 26 -14.14 4.30 2.49
CA ALA A 26 -13.76 3.01 1.94
C ALA A 26 -13.16 3.24 0.55
N PHE A 27 -11.83 3.33 0.48
CA PHE A 27 -11.08 3.31 -0.77
C PHE A 27 -11.03 1.88 -1.30
N SER A 28 -12.19 1.34 -1.69
CA SER A 28 -12.30 0.00 -2.27
C SER A 28 -12.25 0.12 -3.78
N GLY A 29 -11.07 0.47 -4.29
CA GLY A 29 -10.79 0.46 -5.72
C GLY A 29 -9.69 -0.53 -6.02
N GLU A 30 -10.05 -1.78 -6.34
CA GLU A 30 -9.07 -2.69 -6.94
C GLU A 30 -8.78 -2.21 -8.37
N ILE A 31 -7.49 -2.09 -8.68
CA ILE A 31 -6.97 -1.71 -9.98
C ILE A 31 -6.30 -2.96 -10.55
N ALA A 32 -6.83 -3.47 -11.65
CA ALA A 32 -6.22 -4.62 -12.32
C ALA A 32 -4.88 -4.20 -12.94
N LEU A 33 -3.84 -4.99 -12.73
CA LEU A 33 -2.53 -4.82 -13.35
C LEU A 33 -2.31 -5.97 -14.33
N ASP A 34 -2.14 -5.66 -15.61
CA ASP A 34 -1.83 -6.64 -16.64
C ASP A 34 -0.64 -6.20 -17.51
N ARG A 35 -0.21 -7.08 -18.43
CA ARG A 35 0.99 -6.86 -19.28
C ARG A 35 2.22 -6.48 -18.45
N VAL A 36 2.37 -7.14 -17.30
CA VAL A 36 3.46 -6.86 -16.37
C VAL A 36 4.78 -7.33 -16.98
N THR A 37 5.74 -6.42 -17.06
CA THR A 37 7.12 -6.66 -17.50
C THR A 37 8.07 -6.12 -16.43
N TYR A 38 9.34 -6.53 -16.48
CA TYR A 38 10.30 -6.09 -15.48
C TYR A 38 11.73 -6.02 -16.01
N GLU A 39 12.55 -5.21 -15.34
CA GLU A 39 13.98 -5.09 -15.55
C GLU A 39 14.72 -4.88 -14.23
N GLU A 40 15.96 -5.39 -14.12
CA GLU A 40 16.82 -5.10 -12.97
C GLU A 40 17.27 -3.63 -13.01
N VAL A 41 17.17 -2.95 -11.88
CA VAL A 41 17.55 -1.54 -11.73
C VAL A 41 18.41 -1.33 -10.49
N THR A 42 19.09 -0.19 -10.44
CA THR A 42 19.70 0.26 -9.18
C THR A 42 18.58 0.57 -8.18
N CYS A 43 18.73 0.10 -6.95
CA CYS A 43 17.76 0.39 -5.89
C CYS A 43 17.62 1.89 -5.66
N PRO A 44 16.39 2.45 -5.65
CA PRO A 44 16.17 3.84 -5.29
C PRO A 44 16.76 4.16 -3.92
N VAL A 45 17.32 5.37 -3.76
CA VAL A 45 18.03 5.81 -2.54
C VAL A 45 17.17 5.64 -1.27
N ASN A 46 15.86 5.80 -1.41
CA ASN A 46 14.88 5.74 -0.32
C ASN A 46 14.03 4.46 -0.35
N GLN A 47 14.51 3.38 -0.97
CA GLN A 47 13.83 2.09 -0.92
C GLN A 47 14.26 1.31 0.33
N TYR A 48 13.32 0.64 1.00
CA TYR A 48 13.70 -0.35 2.02
C TYR A 48 14.39 -1.53 1.35
N VAL A 49 15.66 -1.74 1.70
CA VAL A 49 16.48 -2.87 1.23
C VAL A 49 16.84 -3.74 2.44
N PRO A 50 16.24 -4.95 2.58
CA PRO A 50 16.38 -5.76 3.79
C PRO A 50 17.82 -6.26 4.04
N ASN A 51 18.64 -6.39 2.99
CA ASN A 51 20.06 -6.68 3.12
C ASN A 51 20.86 -6.19 1.90
N ALA A 52 22.17 -6.01 2.04
CA ALA A 52 23.04 -5.48 0.98
C ALA A 52 23.11 -6.34 -0.31
N ARG A 53 22.62 -7.58 -0.29
CA ARG A 53 22.61 -8.47 -1.47
C ARG A 53 21.31 -8.41 -2.25
N THR A 54 20.27 -7.79 -1.70
CA THR A 54 18.98 -7.64 -2.37
C THR A 54 19.13 -6.88 -3.68
N LYS A 55 18.37 -7.31 -4.70
CA LYS A 55 18.27 -6.64 -5.98
C LYS A 55 16.95 -5.90 -6.09
N CYS A 56 16.94 -4.80 -6.83
CA CYS A 56 15.72 -4.07 -7.14
C CYS A 56 15.32 -4.33 -8.58
N VAL A 57 14.04 -4.59 -8.76
CA VAL A 57 13.44 -4.87 -10.06
C VAL A 57 12.34 -3.84 -10.29
N MET A 58 12.43 -3.09 -11.38
CA MET A 58 11.40 -2.16 -11.81
C MET A 58 10.37 -2.92 -12.62
N PHE A 59 9.14 -2.91 -12.16
CA PHE A 59 8.00 -3.46 -12.87
C PHE A 59 7.29 -2.36 -13.65
N THR A 60 6.95 -2.64 -14.89
CA THR A 60 6.07 -1.80 -15.71
C THR A 60 4.80 -2.60 -16.00
N ALA A 61 3.63 -2.05 -15.69
CA ALA A 61 2.35 -2.70 -15.89
C ALA A 61 1.32 -1.74 -16.49
N ARG A 62 0.33 -2.29 -17.19
CA ARG A 62 -0.87 -1.56 -17.54
C ARG A 62 -1.87 -1.64 -16.38
N ALA A 63 -2.23 -0.49 -15.83
CA ALA A 63 -3.25 -0.34 -14.82
C ALA A 63 -4.61 -0.03 -15.46
N LYS A 64 -5.66 -0.73 -15.00
CA LYS A 64 -7.06 -0.44 -15.36
C LYS A 64 -7.82 0.07 -14.14
N ASN A 65 -7.97 1.39 -14.05
CA ASN A 65 -8.73 2.04 -13.00
C ASN A 65 -10.20 2.20 -13.43
N GLU A 66 -11.02 1.24 -13.02
CA GLU A 66 -12.48 1.20 -13.23
C GLU A 66 -13.25 1.48 -11.94
N THR A 67 -12.61 2.15 -10.98
CA THR A 67 -13.18 2.36 -9.65
C THR A 67 -14.49 3.16 -9.70
N LYS A 68 -15.46 2.77 -8.87
CA LYS A 68 -16.78 3.41 -8.82
C LYS A 68 -16.63 4.89 -8.47
N GLY A 69 -17.19 5.77 -9.30
CA GLY A 69 -17.06 7.22 -9.15
C GLY A 69 -15.99 7.85 -10.04
N GLY A 70 -15.24 7.05 -10.81
CA GLY A 70 -14.34 7.54 -11.86
C GLY A 70 -13.21 8.44 -11.35
N ARG A 71 -12.78 8.23 -10.11
CA ARG A 71 -11.80 9.07 -9.44
C ARG A 71 -10.39 8.61 -9.81
N MET A 72 -9.49 9.59 -9.86
CA MET A 72 -8.06 9.35 -9.85
C MET A 72 -7.65 8.75 -8.50
N ILE A 73 -6.70 7.83 -8.52
CA ILE A 73 -6.13 7.22 -7.33
C ILE A 73 -4.73 7.79 -7.15
N GLU A 74 -4.51 8.57 -6.08
CA GLU A 74 -3.26 9.30 -5.85
C GLU A 74 -2.08 8.38 -5.48
N SER A 75 -2.37 7.27 -4.79
CA SER A 75 -1.42 6.24 -4.41
C SER A 75 -2.13 4.89 -4.36
N ALA A 76 -1.39 3.80 -4.63
CA ALA A 76 -1.92 2.46 -4.51
C ALA A 76 -0.86 1.46 -4.04
N ASN A 77 -1.26 0.52 -3.19
CA ASN A 77 -0.43 -0.61 -2.77
C ASN A 77 -0.55 -1.76 -3.77
N VAL A 78 0.59 -2.28 -4.21
CA VAL A 78 0.70 -3.40 -5.15
C VAL A 78 0.75 -4.71 -4.39
N PHE A 79 -0.06 -5.67 -4.82
CA PHE A 79 -0.10 -7.04 -4.34
C PHE A 79 0.13 -7.99 -5.50
N GLY A 80 0.68 -9.16 -5.21
CA GLY A 80 0.90 -10.22 -6.18
C GLY A 80 1.85 -11.27 -5.62
N PHE A 81 2.22 -12.22 -6.47
CA PHE A 81 3.26 -13.20 -6.20
C PHE A 81 4.31 -13.13 -7.31
N ILE A 82 5.57 -13.17 -6.90
CA ILE A 82 6.73 -13.21 -7.78
C ILE A 82 7.44 -14.50 -7.43
N GLU A 83 7.48 -15.43 -8.37
CA GLU A 83 8.08 -16.74 -8.20
C GLU A 83 9.34 -16.87 -9.07
N ASP A 84 10.32 -17.64 -8.61
CA ASP A 84 11.47 -18.04 -9.40
C ASP A 84 11.16 -19.27 -10.28
N ALA A 85 12.19 -19.80 -10.95
CA ALA A 85 12.07 -20.98 -11.81
C ALA A 85 11.63 -22.26 -11.07
N ASP A 86 11.87 -22.33 -9.75
CA ASP A 86 11.50 -23.47 -8.91
C ASP A 86 10.10 -23.32 -8.28
N ARG A 87 9.41 -22.21 -8.57
CA ARG A 87 8.12 -21.81 -7.96
C ARG A 87 8.26 -21.42 -6.48
N GLU A 88 9.44 -20.99 -6.06
CA GLU A 88 9.69 -20.39 -4.75
C GLU A 88 9.52 -18.87 -4.83
N SER A 89 9.22 -18.22 -3.70
CA SER A 89 9.05 -16.77 -3.70
C SER A 89 10.36 -16.04 -3.98
N ALA A 90 10.33 -15.13 -4.94
CA ALA A 90 11.45 -14.25 -5.26
C ALA A 90 11.41 -12.93 -4.47
N ALA A 91 10.25 -12.56 -3.92
CA ALA A 91 10.05 -11.26 -3.26
C ALA A 91 10.57 -11.28 -1.82
N THR A 92 11.45 -10.33 -1.47
CA THR A 92 12.04 -10.28 -0.12
C THR A 92 11.06 -9.93 0.99
N VAL A 93 9.96 -9.23 0.65
CA VAL A 93 8.87 -8.86 1.57
C VAL A 93 7.83 -9.98 1.73
N ASN A 94 7.99 -11.09 1.01
CA ASN A 94 7.14 -12.27 1.09
C ASN A 94 7.97 -13.56 0.92
N PRO A 95 8.99 -13.80 1.77
CA PRO A 95 10.00 -14.82 1.51
C PRO A 95 9.45 -16.25 1.44
N ASP A 96 8.31 -16.53 2.08
CA ASP A 96 7.64 -17.83 2.05
C ASP A 96 6.61 -17.96 0.92
N GLY A 97 6.29 -16.86 0.22
CA GLY A 97 5.27 -16.82 -0.84
C GLY A 97 3.86 -17.13 -0.36
N SER A 98 3.61 -17.19 0.95
CA SER A 98 2.36 -17.70 1.52
C SER A 98 1.29 -16.62 1.68
N SER A 99 1.74 -15.37 1.80
CA SER A 99 0.93 -14.26 2.25
C SER A 99 0.70 -13.22 1.16
N ARG A 100 -0.47 -12.57 1.19
CA ARG A 100 -0.75 -11.41 0.34
C ARG A 100 -0.21 -10.15 1.01
N THR A 101 1.10 -9.98 0.96
CA THR A 101 1.78 -8.78 1.48
C THR A 101 1.85 -7.69 0.40
N VAL A 102 2.07 -6.45 0.84
CA VAL A 102 2.33 -5.33 -0.08
C VAL A 102 3.73 -5.52 -0.65
N LEU A 103 3.82 -5.61 -1.98
CA LEU A 103 5.09 -5.75 -2.71
C LEU A 103 5.79 -4.39 -2.88
N SER A 104 5.00 -3.35 -3.19
CA SER A 104 5.45 -1.97 -3.41
C SER A 104 4.25 -1.03 -3.31
N ALA A 105 4.51 0.27 -3.23
CA ALA A 105 3.54 1.31 -3.54
C ALA A 105 3.74 1.83 -4.97
N ILE A 106 2.66 2.31 -5.60
CA ILE A 106 2.67 3.18 -6.77
C ILE A 106 2.49 4.60 -6.25
N ASP A 107 3.57 5.37 -6.28
CA ASP A 107 3.62 6.75 -5.79
C ASP A 107 3.43 7.75 -6.94
N ALA A 108 2.43 7.48 -7.77
CA ALA A 108 2.04 8.32 -8.89
C ALA A 108 0.53 8.23 -9.12
N PRO A 109 -0.13 9.33 -9.54
CA PRO A 109 -1.57 9.31 -9.80
C PRO A 109 -1.94 8.31 -10.90
N ILE A 110 -2.93 7.46 -10.63
CA ILE A 110 -3.50 6.51 -11.57
C ILE A 110 -4.82 7.09 -12.08
N PRO A 111 -4.86 7.67 -13.30
CA PRO A 111 -6.07 8.27 -13.84
C PRO A 111 -7.14 7.21 -14.10
N ARG A 112 -8.38 7.66 -14.30
CA ARG A 112 -9.47 6.78 -14.73
C ARG A 112 -9.15 6.15 -16.09
N GLY A 113 -9.47 4.87 -16.26
CA GLY A 113 -9.25 4.13 -17.50
C GLY A 113 -7.92 3.39 -17.50
N GLU A 114 -7.28 3.30 -18.66
CA GLU A 114 -5.99 2.61 -18.81
C GLU A 114 -4.82 3.60 -18.65
N SER A 115 -3.78 3.20 -17.92
CA SER A 115 -2.53 3.93 -17.78
C SER A 115 -1.35 2.97 -17.61
N GLU A 116 -0.15 3.45 -17.87
CA GLU A 116 1.08 2.73 -17.50
C GLU A 116 1.48 3.13 -16.08
N VAL A 117 1.84 2.15 -15.26
CA VAL A 117 2.36 2.37 -13.90
C VAL A 117 3.68 1.65 -13.73
N LYS A 118 4.54 2.23 -12.90
CA LYS A 118 5.85 1.68 -12.54
C LYS A 118 5.99 1.58 -11.04
N PHE A 119 6.61 0.49 -10.57
CA PHE A 119 6.85 0.25 -9.16
C PHE A 119 8.08 -0.64 -8.97
N VAL A 120 8.80 -0.48 -7.86
CA VAL A 120 10.05 -1.20 -7.59
C VAL A 120 9.81 -2.24 -6.51
N VAL A 121 10.19 -3.49 -6.78
CA VAL A 121 10.15 -4.56 -5.80
C VAL A 121 11.57 -5.06 -5.51
N THR A 122 11.84 -5.33 -4.25
CA THR A 122 13.08 -5.95 -3.79
C THR A 122 12.98 -7.47 -3.88
N VAL A 123 13.93 -8.10 -4.59
CA VAL A 123 13.97 -9.55 -4.83
C VAL A 123 15.28 -10.19 -4.34
N PHE A 124 15.23 -11.49 -4.08
CA PHE A 124 16.42 -12.28 -3.79
C PHE A 124 17.29 -12.42 -5.05
N PRO A 125 18.61 -12.15 -4.97
CA PRO A 125 19.51 -12.29 -6.12
C PRO A 125 19.55 -13.74 -6.63
N GLU A 126 19.41 -14.73 -5.75
CA GLU A 126 19.39 -16.15 -6.10
C GLU A 126 18.18 -16.50 -6.98
N ALA A 127 17.04 -15.85 -6.75
CA ALA A 127 15.83 -16.05 -7.56
C ALA A 127 16.02 -15.54 -9.01
N LEU A 128 16.65 -14.38 -9.19
CA LEU A 128 16.97 -13.85 -10.52
C LEU A 128 18.00 -14.71 -11.27
N ALA A 129 18.97 -15.27 -10.55
CA ALA A 129 20.01 -16.10 -11.15
C ALA A 129 19.47 -17.44 -11.71
N LYS A 130 18.34 -17.94 -11.19
CA LYS A 130 17.69 -19.17 -11.65
C LYS A 130 16.97 -19.02 -13.01
N GLY A 131 16.64 -17.80 -13.42
CA GLY A 131 15.98 -17.53 -14.71
C GLY A 131 14.85 -16.51 -14.61
N PRO A 132 13.99 -16.41 -15.65
CA PRO A 132 12.89 -15.45 -15.67
C PRO A 132 11.88 -15.70 -14.54
N LEU A 133 11.52 -14.62 -13.84
CA LEU A 133 10.50 -14.61 -12.81
C LEU A 133 9.10 -14.88 -13.38
N THR A 134 8.31 -15.66 -12.66
CA THR A 134 6.90 -15.90 -12.92
C THR A 134 6.05 -14.94 -12.09
N LEU A 135 5.17 -14.19 -12.75
CA LEU A 135 4.35 -13.14 -12.13
C LEU A 135 2.90 -13.58 -12.02
N LYS A 136 2.29 -13.52 -10.83
CA LYS A 136 0.92 -14.00 -10.59
C LYS A 136 0.08 -13.04 -9.77
N GLY A 137 -1.18 -12.90 -10.18
CA GLY A 137 -2.22 -12.25 -9.38
C GLY A 137 -1.96 -10.79 -9.05
N PHE A 138 -1.27 -10.07 -9.94
CA PHE A 138 -0.94 -8.66 -9.73
C PHE A 138 -2.19 -7.78 -9.71
N LYS A 139 -2.32 -6.98 -8.66
CA LYS A 139 -3.34 -5.94 -8.53
C LYS A 139 -2.81 -4.80 -7.67
N ALA A 140 -3.37 -3.62 -7.87
CA ALA A 140 -3.16 -2.50 -6.97
C ALA A 140 -4.45 -2.17 -6.21
N VAL A 141 -4.33 -1.72 -4.97
CA VAL A 141 -5.47 -1.26 -4.16
C VAL A 141 -5.17 0.17 -3.76
N GLY A 142 -6.10 1.08 -4.08
CA GLY A 142 -5.97 2.48 -3.69
C GLY A 142 -5.68 2.62 -2.21
N SER A 143 -4.65 3.38 -1.88
CA SER A 143 -4.18 3.63 -0.52
C SER A 143 -4.34 5.10 -0.18
N VAL A 144 -4.26 5.42 1.11
CA VAL A 144 -4.29 6.82 1.55
C VAL A 144 -2.90 7.38 1.33
N ALA A 145 -2.72 8.21 0.31
CA ALA A 145 -1.43 8.82 -0.02
C ALA A 145 -0.75 9.50 1.18
N ASP A 146 -1.53 10.08 2.10
CA ASP A 146 -1.00 10.69 3.33
C ASP A 146 -0.48 9.68 4.37
N ILE A 147 -0.96 8.43 4.33
CA ILE A 147 -0.41 7.35 5.15
C ILE A 147 0.84 6.78 4.49
N ASP A 148 0.85 6.61 3.17
CA ASP A 148 2.04 6.10 2.46
C ASP A 148 3.21 7.10 2.51
N LYS A 149 2.93 8.41 2.46
CA LYS A 149 3.93 9.47 2.69
C LYS A 149 4.58 9.39 4.08
N ARG A 150 3.88 8.85 5.09
CA ARG A 150 4.48 8.64 6.43
C ARG A 150 5.47 7.48 6.47
N PHE A 151 5.46 6.62 5.46
CA PHE A 151 6.40 5.51 5.30
C PHE A 151 7.43 5.75 4.18
N LYS A 152 7.35 6.89 3.48
CA LYS A 152 8.47 7.38 2.69
C LYS A 152 9.62 7.73 3.64
N PRO A 153 10.86 7.31 3.35
CA PRO A 153 12.01 7.87 4.03
C PRO A 153 12.02 9.38 3.84
N PHE A 154 12.40 10.08 4.90
CA PHE A 154 12.56 11.53 4.90
C PHE A 154 13.39 11.98 3.69
N ASP A 155 12.92 13.04 3.03
CA ASP A 155 13.71 13.66 1.97
C ASP A 155 15.02 14.21 2.53
N ALA A 156 16.06 14.37 1.70
CA ALA A 156 17.37 14.88 2.16
C ALA A 156 17.22 16.22 2.93
N CYS A 157 16.32 17.10 2.48
CA CYS A 157 15.97 18.35 3.15
C CYS A 157 15.28 18.16 4.52
N GLU A 158 14.57 17.05 4.71
CA GLU A 158 13.86 16.74 5.97
C GLU A 158 14.79 16.09 6.99
N VAL A 159 15.81 15.36 6.53
CA VAL A 159 16.87 14.79 7.37
C VAL A 159 17.90 15.86 7.75
N ASP A 160 18.23 16.74 6.81
CA ASP A 160 19.18 17.83 7.00
C ASP A 160 18.71 19.08 6.24
N PRO A 161 18.13 20.09 6.92
CA PRO A 161 17.65 21.31 6.28
C PRO A 161 18.75 22.15 5.63
N ASP A 162 20.03 21.95 6.00
CA ASP A 162 21.16 22.63 5.39
C ASP A 162 21.57 22.01 4.03
N SER A 163 21.05 20.82 3.71
CA SER A 163 21.30 20.14 2.43
C SER A 163 20.51 20.71 1.24
N CYS A 164 19.65 21.70 1.49
CA CYS A 164 18.77 22.33 0.49
C CYS A 164 18.92 23.85 0.39
N LEU A 165 20.07 24.38 0.83
CA LEU A 165 20.51 25.75 0.62
C LEU A 165 21.25 25.92 -0.72
#